data_AF-A0A2A4LWJ4-F1
#
_entry.id   AF-A0A2A4LWJ4-F1
#
_cell.length_a   1.000
_cell.length_b   1.000
_cell.length_c   1.000
_cell.angle_alpha   90.00
_cell.angle_beta   90.00
_cell.angle_gamma   90.00
#
_symmetry.space_group_name_H-M   'P 1'
#
loop_
_entity.id
_entity.type
_entity.pdbx_description
1 polymer ?
#
loop_
_entity_poly.entity_id
_entity_poly.type
_entity_poly.pdbx_seq_one_letter_code
_entity_poly.pdbx_strand_id
1 'polypeptide(L)'
;SKTGTNLQRLQKNVEQSIGSATTSADAGAEEAGAGTKLIIKELLISGGQIHYSNPLLGGKTIDVPLPEIRLSGIGEKSNGASGAEVVEQLMAAINKNAVSAVSQSGVIKDVGQQLEQRLKDEKGKLEESLGGLKGLFGK
;
A
#
# COMPACT_ATOMS: atom_id res chain seq x y z
N SER A 1 -20.44 -9.98 3.11
CA SER A 1 -19.38 -10.51 2.23
C SER A 1 -18.11 -9.71 2.46
N LYS A 2 -16.95 -10.35 2.68
CA LYS A 2 -15.64 -9.67 2.74
C LYS A 2 -15.25 -9.23 1.32
N THR A 3 -15.92 -8.22 0.79
CA THR A 3 -15.59 -7.62 -0.50
C THR A 3 -14.38 -6.72 -0.29
N GLY A 4 -13.20 -7.20 -0.64
CA GLY A 4 -12.01 -6.36 -0.65
C GLY A 4 -10.75 -7.02 -1.18
N THR A 5 -9.88 -6.23 -1.80
CA THR A 5 -8.60 -6.66 -2.38
C THR A 5 -7.60 -7.03 -1.27
N ASN A 6 -6.54 -7.76 -1.63
CA ASN A 6 -5.44 -8.03 -0.69
C ASN A 6 -4.76 -6.71 -0.26
N LEU A 7 -4.71 -5.71 -1.15
CA LEU A 7 -4.20 -4.38 -0.85
C LEU A 7 -5.01 -3.70 0.25
N GLN A 8 -6.34 -3.71 0.16
CA GLN A 8 -7.21 -3.15 1.20
C GLN A 8 -7.04 -3.83 2.56
N ARG A 9 -6.77 -5.14 2.58
CA ARG A 9 -6.47 -5.85 3.85
C ARG A 9 -5.13 -5.43 4.42
N LEU A 10 -4.12 -5.28 3.59
CA LEU A 10 -2.80 -4.85 4.03
C LEU A 10 -2.85 -3.43 4.58
N GLN A 11 -3.59 -2.52 3.93
CA GLN A 11 -3.86 -1.18 4.44
C GLN A 11 -4.52 -1.22 5.83
N LYS A 12 -5.58 -2.00 6.00
CA LYS A 12 -6.24 -2.17 7.31
C LYS A 12 -5.32 -2.75 8.38
N ASN A 13 -4.50 -3.74 8.03
CA ASN A 13 -3.54 -4.32 8.98
C ASN A 13 -2.50 -3.27 9.42
N VAL A 14 -2.04 -2.43 8.49
CA VAL A 14 -1.13 -1.32 8.80
C VAL A 14 -1.82 -0.31 9.73
N GLU A 15 -3.02 0.14 9.39
CA GLU A 15 -3.81 1.08 10.22
C GLU A 15 -4.01 0.52 11.64
N GLN A 16 -4.39 -0.75 11.77
CA GLN A 16 -4.55 -1.42 13.07
C GLN A 16 -3.23 -1.54 13.84
N SER A 17 -2.13 -1.89 13.18
CA SER A 17 -0.83 -2.01 13.85
C SER A 17 -0.32 -0.68 14.40
N ILE A 18 -0.54 0.42 13.66
CA ILE A 18 -0.16 1.77 14.08
C ILE A 18 -1.10 2.26 15.20
N GLY A 19 -2.41 1.96 15.12
CA GLY A 19 -3.40 2.32 16.14
C GLY A 19 -3.40 1.45 17.40
N SER A 20 -2.82 0.25 17.38
CA SER A 20 -2.66 -0.60 18.58
C SER A 20 -1.38 -0.32 19.36
N ALA A 21 -0.37 0.31 18.75
CA ALA A 21 0.83 0.77 19.45
C ALA A 21 0.51 1.82 20.55
N THR A 22 -0.66 2.46 20.50
CA THR A 22 -1.15 3.41 21.52
C THR A 22 -1.85 2.75 22.72
N THR A 23 -2.12 1.44 22.72
CA THR A 23 -2.88 0.77 23.80
C THR A 23 -2.02 -0.15 24.69
N SER A 24 -0.78 -0.46 24.29
CA SER A 24 0.18 -1.19 25.12
C SER A 24 1.24 -0.25 25.67
N ALA A 25 0.82 0.78 26.41
CA ALA A 25 1.69 1.56 27.26
C ALA A 25 1.68 0.93 28.67
N ASP A 26 2.57 -0.03 28.89
CA ASP A 26 3.07 -0.31 30.24
C ASP A 26 4.56 0.06 30.30
N ALA A 27 4.82 0.98 31.23
CA ALA A 27 6.08 1.41 31.83
C ALA A 27 7.30 1.74 30.93
N GLY A 28 7.47 3.04 30.67
CA GLY A 28 8.79 3.67 30.73
C GLY A 28 9.51 3.92 29.42
N ALA A 29 9.07 4.93 28.67
CA ALA A 29 9.96 5.79 27.87
C ALA A 29 9.23 7.10 27.55
N GLU A 30 9.82 8.21 27.99
CA GLU A 30 9.52 9.55 27.49
C GLU A 30 9.70 9.58 25.95
N GLU A 31 8.93 10.44 25.27
CA GLU A 31 8.76 10.57 23.80
C GLU A 31 7.63 9.74 23.15
N ALA A 32 6.43 9.82 23.73
CA ALA A 32 5.17 9.43 23.09
C ALA A 32 4.75 10.40 21.95
N GLY A 33 5.63 10.64 20.97
CA GLY A 33 5.38 11.56 19.84
C GLY A 33 5.90 11.09 18.47
N ALA A 34 6.86 10.16 18.41
CA ALA A 34 7.37 9.67 17.13
C ALA A 34 7.78 8.20 17.25
N GLY A 35 6.92 7.27 16.82
CA GLY A 35 7.31 5.88 16.70
C GLY A 35 8.61 5.70 15.90
N THR A 36 9.33 4.61 16.14
CA THR A 36 10.64 4.29 15.55
C THR A 36 10.74 4.72 14.08
N LYS A 37 11.67 5.64 13.79
CA LYS A 37 11.97 6.10 12.44
C LYS A 37 12.79 5.05 11.69
N LEU A 38 12.39 4.76 10.47
CA LEU A 38 12.97 3.70 9.63
C LEU A 38 13.79 4.30 8.49
N ILE A 39 15.01 3.80 8.31
CA ILE A 39 15.81 4.01 7.09
C ILE A 39 15.93 2.67 6.39
N ILE A 40 15.29 2.54 5.22
CA ILE A 40 15.29 1.30 4.44
C ILE A 40 16.13 1.52 3.19
N LYS A 41 17.33 0.93 3.18
CA LYS A 41 18.28 1.01 2.07
C LYS A 41 17.73 0.36 0.80
N GLU A 42 17.15 -0.83 0.96
CA GLU A 42 16.55 -1.59 -0.13
C GLU A 42 15.33 -2.37 0.36
N LEU A 43 14.25 -2.31 -0.41
CA LEU A 43 13.05 -3.11 -0.25
C LEU A 43 12.72 -3.76 -1.59
N LEU A 44 12.69 -5.10 -1.58
CA LEU A 44 12.42 -5.93 -2.75
C LEU A 44 11.08 -6.64 -2.61
N ILE A 45 10.25 -6.57 -3.64
CA ILE A 45 8.98 -7.31 -3.72
C ILE A 45 9.02 -8.12 -5.01
N SER A 46 8.93 -9.44 -4.86
CA SER A 46 9.07 -10.39 -5.96
C SER A 46 7.99 -11.47 -5.89
N GLY A 47 7.70 -12.11 -7.02
CA GLY A 47 6.74 -13.21 -7.09
C GLY A 47 5.28 -12.78 -6.90
N GLY A 48 4.97 -11.50 -7.10
CA GLY A 48 3.61 -10.99 -7.01
C GLY A 48 2.75 -11.44 -8.20
N GLN A 49 1.46 -11.65 -7.95
CA GLN A 49 0.47 -12.00 -8.97
C GLN A 49 -0.77 -11.12 -8.82
N ILE A 50 -1.28 -10.64 -9.96
CA ILE A 50 -2.53 -9.88 -10.02
C ILE A 50 -3.61 -10.83 -10.49
N HIS A 51 -4.53 -11.16 -9.58
CA HIS A 51 -5.73 -11.93 -9.89
C HIS A 51 -6.88 -10.96 -10.13
N TYR A 52 -7.28 -10.79 -11.39
CA TYR A 52 -8.33 -9.86 -11.76
C TYR A 52 -9.56 -10.59 -12.32
N SER A 53 -10.68 -10.46 -11.61
CA SER A 53 -11.98 -10.98 -12.03
C SER A 53 -12.94 -9.82 -12.26
N ASN A 54 -13.58 -9.81 -13.44
CA ASN A 54 -14.51 -8.76 -13.84
C ASN A 54 -15.65 -9.36 -14.69
N PRO A 55 -16.91 -8.94 -14.51
CA PRO A 55 -18.02 -9.31 -15.40
C PRO A 55 -17.71 -9.15 -16.90
N LEU A 56 -16.91 -8.13 -17.28
CA LEU A 56 -16.48 -7.91 -18.67
C LEU A 56 -15.63 -9.05 -19.24
N LEU A 57 -15.07 -9.90 -18.38
CA LEU A 57 -14.30 -11.10 -18.74
C LEU A 57 -15.18 -12.35 -18.84
N GLY A 58 -16.51 -12.20 -18.79
CA GLY A 58 -17.44 -13.33 -18.82
C GLY A 58 -17.31 -14.24 -17.59
N GLY A 59 -16.97 -13.66 -16.44
CA GLY A 59 -16.75 -14.40 -15.19
C GLY A 59 -15.39 -15.11 -15.10
N LYS A 60 -14.52 -14.94 -16.09
CA LYS A 60 -13.14 -15.46 -16.04
C LYS A 60 -12.24 -14.57 -15.21
N THR A 61 -11.24 -15.17 -14.60
CA THR A 61 -10.13 -14.48 -13.94
C THR A 61 -8.95 -14.42 -14.89
N ILE A 62 -8.29 -13.28 -14.95
CA ILE A 62 -7.00 -13.13 -15.61
C ILE A 62 -5.93 -13.02 -14.53
N ASP A 63 -4.87 -13.80 -14.71
CA ASP A 63 -3.69 -13.77 -13.88
C ASP A 63 -2.58 -13.03 -14.64
N VAL A 64 -2.07 -11.95 -14.04
CA VAL A 64 -0.97 -11.17 -14.61
C VAL A 64 0.19 -11.13 -13.62
N PRO A 65 1.40 -11.56 -14.02
CA PRO A 65 2.57 -11.47 -13.16
C PRO A 65 2.88 -10.01 -12.85
N LEU A 66 3.04 -9.72 -11.56
CA LEU A 66 3.57 -8.43 -11.12
C LEU A 66 5.10 -8.49 -11.29
N PRO A 67 5.71 -7.54 -12.01
CA PRO A 67 7.17 -7.50 -12.11
C PRO A 67 7.80 -7.30 -10.73
N GLU A 68 9.09 -7.65 -10.62
CA GLU A 68 9.88 -7.33 -9.45
C GLU A 68 9.84 -5.81 -9.19
N ILE A 69 9.56 -5.43 -7.94
CA ILE A 69 9.53 -4.03 -7.52
C ILE A 69 10.68 -3.82 -6.56
N ARG A 70 11.55 -2.87 -6.90
CA ARG A 70 12.67 -2.45 -6.06
C ARG A 70 12.47 -1.01 -5.63
N LEU A 71 12.47 -0.78 -4.32
CA LEU A 71 12.51 0.53 -3.70
C LEU A 71 13.83 0.68 -2.95
N SER A 72 14.42 1.86 -2.99
CA SER A 72 15.68 2.14 -2.30
C SER A 72 15.64 3.52 -1.65
N GLY A 73 16.40 3.64 -0.56
CA GLY A 73 16.58 4.89 0.17
C GLY A 73 15.33 5.49 0.80
N ILE A 74 14.41 4.65 1.27
CA ILE A 74 13.22 5.14 1.99
C ILE A 74 13.67 5.74 3.32
N GLY A 75 13.33 7.01 3.55
CA GLY A 75 13.65 7.74 4.77
C GLY A 75 15.08 8.31 4.84
N GLU A 76 15.97 8.03 3.87
CA GLU A 76 17.37 8.49 3.92
C GLU A 76 17.50 10.02 3.92
N LYS A 77 16.63 10.70 3.15
CA LYS A 77 16.67 12.16 3.01
C LYS A 77 15.93 12.92 4.12
N SER A 78 15.14 12.22 4.93
CA SER A 78 14.26 12.81 5.93
C SER A 78 14.64 12.46 7.38
N ASN A 79 15.87 11.95 7.59
CA ASN A 79 16.31 11.41 8.87
C ASN A 79 15.38 10.30 9.40
N GLY A 80 14.94 9.45 8.47
CA GLY A 80 14.02 8.33 8.70
C GLY A 80 12.58 8.62 8.28
N ALA A 81 11.87 7.54 7.94
CA ALA A 81 10.46 7.52 7.59
C ALA A 81 9.65 6.85 8.71
N SER A 82 8.44 7.34 8.94
CA SER A 82 7.44 6.63 9.75
C SER A 82 6.97 5.36 9.04
N GLY A 83 6.38 4.41 9.78
CA GLY A 83 5.75 3.23 9.19
C GLY A 83 4.66 3.59 8.16
N ALA A 84 3.92 4.68 8.40
CA ALA A 84 2.95 5.22 7.46
C ALA A 84 3.58 5.64 6.13
N GLU A 85 4.68 6.39 6.17
CA GLU A 85 5.40 6.85 4.95
C GLU A 85 6.03 5.69 4.19
N VAL A 86 6.52 4.67 4.89
CA VAL A 86 7.03 3.43 4.25
C VAL A 86 5.89 2.73 3.50
N VAL A 87 4.73 2.56 4.14
CA VAL A 87 3.57 1.89 3.52
C VAL A 87 3.02 2.69 2.35
N GLU A 88 2.96 4.03 2.45
CA GLU A 88 2.56 4.92 1.36
C GLU A 88 3.43 4.71 0.12
N GLN A 89 4.76 4.72 0.28
CA GLN A 89 5.71 4.50 -0.82
C GLN A 89 5.61 3.08 -1.40
N LEU A 90 5.45 2.08 -0.53
CA LEU A 90 5.26 0.69 -0.93
C LEU A 90 3.99 0.51 -1.80
N MET A 91 2.85 1.01 -1.33
CA MET A 91 1.56 0.88 -2.04
C MET A 91 1.58 1.64 -3.37
N ALA A 92 2.18 2.83 -3.39
CA ALA A 92 2.35 3.60 -4.62
C ALA A 92 3.14 2.81 -5.69
N ALA A 93 4.22 2.14 -5.26
CA ALA A 93 5.03 1.32 -6.15
C ALA A 93 4.29 0.08 -6.67
N ILE A 94 3.55 -0.63 -5.80
CA ILE A 94 2.73 -1.78 -6.19
C ILE A 94 1.66 -1.35 -7.20
N ASN A 95 0.91 -0.28 -6.92
CA ASN A 95 -0.16 0.20 -7.79
C ASN A 95 0.36 0.58 -9.18
N LYS A 96 1.48 1.32 -9.24
CA LYS A 96 2.12 1.71 -10.51
C LYS A 96 2.52 0.49 -11.36
N ASN A 97 3.14 -0.50 -10.72
CA ASN A 97 3.58 -1.71 -11.41
C ASN A 97 2.39 -2.60 -11.81
N ALA A 98 1.33 -2.64 -11.02
CA ALA A 98 0.12 -3.40 -11.34
C ALA A 98 -0.59 -2.85 -12.58
N VAL A 99 -0.78 -1.52 -12.67
CA VAL A 99 -1.33 -0.88 -13.87
C VAL A 99 -0.46 -1.15 -15.09
N SER A 100 0.86 -1.04 -14.93
CA SER A 100 1.82 -1.26 -16.01
C SER A 100 1.79 -2.71 -16.52
N ALA A 101 1.77 -3.68 -15.61
CA ALA A 101 1.71 -5.11 -15.94
C ALA A 101 0.43 -5.47 -16.71
N VAL A 102 -0.74 -4.98 -16.26
CA VAL A 102 -2.02 -5.23 -16.95
C VAL A 102 -2.09 -4.51 -18.30
N SER A 103 -1.52 -3.31 -18.41
CA SER A 103 -1.46 -2.60 -19.69
C SER A 103 -0.56 -3.31 -20.71
N GLN A 104 0.48 -4.00 -20.24
CA GLN A 104 1.44 -4.73 -21.08
C GLN A 104 1.01 -6.17 -21.39
N SER A 105 0.06 -6.75 -20.64
CA SER A 105 -0.36 -8.14 -20.83
C SER A 105 -1.35 -8.36 -21.98
N GLY A 106 -1.69 -7.32 -22.74
CA GLY A 106 -2.63 -7.41 -23.86
C GLY A 106 -4.09 -7.57 -23.43
N VAL A 107 -4.40 -7.35 -22.15
CA VAL A 107 -5.75 -7.35 -21.61
C VAL A 107 -6.55 -6.18 -22.20
N ILE A 108 -7.86 -6.37 -22.38
CA ILE A 108 -8.77 -5.37 -22.97
C ILE A 108 -8.57 -4.01 -22.29
N LYS A 109 -8.46 -2.94 -23.11
CA LYS A 109 -8.19 -1.58 -22.63
C LYS A 109 -9.15 -1.12 -21.53
N ASP A 110 -10.44 -1.43 -21.66
CA ASP A 110 -11.47 -1.08 -20.66
C ASP A 110 -11.23 -1.76 -19.31
N VAL A 111 -10.71 -2.99 -19.31
CA VAL A 111 -10.32 -3.70 -18.09
C VAL A 111 -9.12 -3.01 -17.42
N GLY A 112 -8.11 -2.63 -18.20
CA GLY A 112 -6.96 -1.86 -17.71
C GLY A 112 -7.39 -0.52 -17.08
N GLN A 113 -8.28 0.21 -17.75
CA GLN A 113 -8.82 1.48 -17.26
C GLN A 113 -9.64 1.30 -15.97
N GLN A 114 -10.49 0.27 -15.88
CA GLN A 114 -11.24 0.00 -14.66
C GLN A 114 -10.33 -0.41 -13.49
N LEU A 115 -9.28 -1.18 -13.74
CA LEU A 115 -8.29 -1.49 -12.72
C LEU A 115 -7.54 -0.24 -12.26
N GLU A 116 -7.08 0.60 -13.18
CA GLU A 116 -6.42 1.86 -12.86
C GLU A 116 -7.30 2.76 -12.00
N GLN A 117 -8.59 2.90 -12.35
CA GLN A 117 -9.54 3.68 -11.56
C GLN A 117 -9.69 3.11 -10.14
N ARG A 118 -9.84 1.78 -10.00
CA ARG A 118 -9.94 1.15 -8.68
C ARG A 118 -8.69 1.38 -7.83
N LEU A 119 -7.50 1.27 -8.44
CA LEU A 119 -6.24 1.52 -7.73
C LEU A 119 -6.07 2.99 -7.34
N LYS A 120 -6.57 3.93 -8.15
CA LYS A 120 -6.64 5.36 -7.79
C LYS A 120 -7.59 5.59 -6.62
N ASP A 121 -8.78 4.99 -6.64
CA ASP A 121 -9.75 5.10 -5.55
C ASP A 121 -9.19 4.51 -4.24
N GLU A 122 -8.50 3.36 -4.31
CA GLU A 122 -7.82 2.76 -3.16
C GLU A 122 -6.66 3.61 -2.66
N LYS A 123 -5.90 4.24 -3.57
CA LYS A 123 -4.83 5.17 -3.20
C LYS A 123 -5.41 6.40 -2.48
N GLY A 124 -6.48 7.00 -3.00
CA GLY A 124 -7.10 8.17 -2.36
C GLY A 124 -7.62 7.85 -0.96
N LYS A 125 -8.25 6.69 -0.77
CA LYS A 125 -8.67 6.22 0.56
C LYS A 125 -7.50 6.01 1.51
N LEU A 126 -6.40 5.45 1.02
CA LEU A 126 -5.18 5.29 1.81
C LEU A 126 -4.61 6.64 2.23
N GLU A 127 -4.51 7.60 1.30
CA GLU A 127 -4.03 8.96 1.59
C GLU A 127 -4.92 9.65 2.61
N GLU A 128 -6.25 9.49 2.53
CA GLU A 128 -7.20 10.00 3.52
C GLU A 128 -7.01 9.36 4.91
N SER A 129 -6.91 8.02 4.98
CA SER A 129 -6.62 7.30 6.22
C SER A 129 -5.29 7.74 6.84
N LEU A 130 -4.22 7.79 6.04
CA LEU A 130 -2.89 8.19 6.50
C LEU A 130 -2.83 9.67 6.89
N GLY A 131 -3.55 10.54 6.17
CA GLY A 131 -3.69 11.96 6.50
C GLY A 131 -4.42 12.17 7.82
N GLY A 132 -5.50 11.41 8.05
CA GLY A 132 -6.21 11.36 9.33
C GLY A 132 -5.27 10.95 10.47
N LEU A 133 -4.48 9.89 10.29
CA LEU A 133 -3.48 9.47 11.27
C LEU A 133 -2.41 10.54 11.52
N LYS A 134 -1.81 11.14 10.48
CA LYS A 134 -0.83 12.23 10.63
C LYS A 134 -1.40 13.41 11.43
N GLY A 135 -2.68 13.76 11.22
CA GLY A 135 -3.38 14.80 11.98
C GLY A 135 -3.56 14.47 13.47
N LEU A 136 -3.60 13.18 13.84
CA LEU A 136 -3.70 12.73 15.23
C LEU A 136 -2.35 12.74 15.96
N PHE A 137 -1.23 12.58 15.25
CA PHE A 137 0.13 12.63 15.83
C PHE A 137 0.78 14.02 15.75
N GLY A 138 0.16 14.99 15.08
CA GLY A 138 0.68 16.34 14.86
C GLY A 138 0.21 17.40 15.86
N LYS A 139 -0.17 17.00 17.08
CA LYS A 139 -0.49 17.91 18.19
C LYS A 139 0.52 17.80 19.31
#